data_AF-A0A516GUW2-F1
#
_entry.id   AF-A0A516GUW2-F1
#
_cell.length_a   1.000
_cell.length_b   1.000
_cell.length_c   1.000
_cell.angle_alpha   90.00
_cell.angle_beta   90.00
_cell.angle_gamma   90.00
#
_symmetry.space_group_name_H-M   'P 1'
#
loop_
_entity.id
_entity.type
_entity.pdbx_description
1 polymer ?
#
loop_
_entity_poly.entity_id
_entity_poly.type
_entity_poly.pdbx_seq_one_letter_code
_entity_poly.pdbx_strand_id
1 'polypeptide(L)'
;MNNETTFLEKFGLTTTNINYSRSLNSVVTEGYTSKAGNTYFNSLRLVEGIIIKEDIGIGHTHSFLNGIKIYDLKNRTLIAEQTFRCEIYSKNALRVHLKKLLLDTLKKASQVEGYKLDMGRTLSIIEQAVNKALNQDQSKLFTKQLKGY
;
A
#
# COMPACT_ATOMS: atom_id res chain seq x y z
N MET A 1 -12.45 -11.43 25.75
CA MET A 1 -12.92 -11.28 24.35
C MET A 1 -13.69 -12.54 23.99
N ASN A 2 -14.84 -12.43 23.32
CA ASN A 2 -15.71 -13.57 23.01
C ASN A 2 -15.23 -14.26 21.72
N ASN A 3 -15.34 -15.59 21.64
CA ASN A 3 -14.84 -16.40 20.51
C ASN A 3 -15.47 -15.98 19.17
N GLU A 4 -16.69 -15.47 19.20
CA GLU A 4 -17.42 -14.96 18.05
C GLU A 4 -16.81 -13.67 17.49
N THR A 5 -16.39 -12.74 18.35
CA THR A 5 -15.72 -11.50 17.94
C THR A 5 -14.39 -11.82 17.25
N THR A 6 -13.61 -12.74 17.79
CA THR A 6 -12.34 -13.20 17.17
C THR A 6 -12.58 -13.91 15.84
N PHE A 7 -13.69 -14.63 15.69
CA PHE A 7 -14.07 -15.24 14.42
C PHE A 7 -14.47 -14.19 13.38
N LEU A 8 -15.29 -13.20 13.75
CA LEU A 8 -15.70 -12.11 12.87
C LEU A 8 -14.53 -11.18 12.47
N GLU A 9 -13.60 -10.91 13.38
CA GLU A 9 -12.35 -10.19 13.13
C GLU A 9 -11.47 -10.92 12.11
N LYS A 10 -11.35 -12.26 12.22
CA LYS A 10 -10.59 -13.10 11.27
C LYS A 10 -11.07 -12.98 9.83
N PHE A 11 -12.36 -12.67 9.63
CA PHE A 11 -12.96 -12.47 8.31
C PHE A 11 -13.21 -11.00 7.96
N GLY A 12 -12.75 -10.06 8.80
CA GLY A 12 -12.86 -8.61 8.55
C GLY A 12 -14.28 -8.04 8.67
N LEU A 13 -15.20 -8.74 9.35
CA LEU A 13 -16.60 -8.34 9.50
C LEU A 13 -16.85 -7.37 10.67
N THR A 14 -15.85 -7.18 11.54
CA THR A 14 -15.82 -6.15 12.58
C THR A 14 -14.52 -5.37 12.46
N THR A 15 -14.59 -4.12 11.99
CA THR A 15 -13.42 -3.24 11.83
C THR A 15 -13.21 -2.40 13.08
N THR A 16 -12.32 -2.83 13.98
CA THR A 16 -11.93 -1.99 15.13
C THR A 16 -10.53 -1.39 15.02
N ASN A 17 -9.67 -1.88 14.10
CA ASN A 17 -8.23 -1.59 14.19
C ASN A 17 -7.65 -0.93 12.92
N ILE A 18 -8.46 -0.13 12.23
CA ILE A 18 -8.06 0.63 11.04
C ILE A 18 -8.16 2.12 11.35
N ASN A 19 -7.01 2.80 11.50
CA ASN A 19 -6.95 4.20 11.87
C ASN A 19 -6.45 5.06 10.70
N TYR A 20 -7.04 6.24 10.49
CA TYR A 20 -6.52 7.17 9.51
C TYR A 20 -5.37 8.01 10.10
N SER A 21 -4.19 7.94 9.49
CA SER A 21 -3.04 8.77 9.84
C SER A 21 -3.01 10.02 8.98
N ARG A 22 -3.20 11.19 9.60
CA ARG A 22 -3.07 12.48 8.91
C ARG A 22 -1.64 12.75 8.44
N SER A 23 -0.63 12.36 9.23
CA SER A 23 0.77 12.60 8.91
C SER A 23 1.24 11.80 7.70
N LEU A 24 0.75 10.56 7.57
CA LEU A 24 1.06 9.70 6.42
C LEU A 24 0.08 9.88 5.26
N ASN A 25 -1.06 10.56 5.47
CA ASN A 25 -2.20 10.60 4.55
C ASN A 25 -2.55 9.18 4.09
N SER A 26 -2.73 8.25 5.02
CA SER A 26 -3.00 6.85 4.72
C SER A 26 -3.75 6.18 5.86
N VAL A 27 -4.34 5.04 5.55
CA VAL A 27 -4.97 4.17 6.53
C VAL A 27 -3.91 3.25 7.11
N VAL A 28 -3.78 3.19 8.43
CA VAL A 28 -2.78 2.36 9.11
C VAL A 28 -3.43 1.24 9.91
N THR A 29 -2.73 0.10 9.95
CA THR A 29 -3.08 -0.98 10.87
C THR A 29 -2.51 -0.69 12.25
N GLU A 30 -3.02 -1.40 13.24
CA GLU A 30 -2.33 -1.52 14.51
C GLU A 30 -0.89 -2.03 14.30
N GLY A 31 0.03 -1.49 15.09
CA GLY A 31 1.45 -1.81 15.03
C GLY A 31 1.88 -2.68 16.20
N TYR A 32 3.00 -3.38 16.04
CA TYR A 32 3.66 -4.14 17.09
C TYR A 32 5.02 -3.52 17.42
N THR A 33 5.36 -3.41 18.70
CA THR A 33 6.68 -2.96 19.16
C THR A 33 7.51 -4.14 19.62
N SER A 34 8.66 -4.32 18.98
CA SER A 34 9.62 -5.36 19.32
C SER A 34 10.27 -5.15 20.69
N LYS A 35 10.86 -6.22 21.25
CA LYS A 35 11.67 -6.13 22.49
C LYS A 35 12.85 -5.16 22.37
N ALA A 36 13.33 -4.90 21.15
CA ALA A 36 14.39 -3.94 20.87
C ALA A 36 13.88 -2.48 20.77
N GLY A 37 12.58 -2.23 20.97
CA GLY A 37 11.98 -0.91 20.94
C GLY A 37 11.56 -0.40 19.56
N ASN A 38 11.75 -1.18 18.49
CA ASN A 38 11.29 -0.80 17.15
C ASN A 38 9.80 -1.12 16.96
N THR A 39 9.02 -0.19 16.42
CA THR A 39 7.59 -0.35 16.11
C THR A 39 7.37 -0.66 14.63
N TYR A 40 6.49 -1.60 14.31
CA TYR A 40 6.19 -2.02 12.94
C TYR A 40 4.70 -1.97 12.69
N PHE A 41 4.27 -1.41 11.56
CA PHE A 41 2.86 -1.34 11.17
C PHE A 41 2.71 -1.29 9.65
N ASN A 42 1.49 -1.48 9.15
CA ASN A 42 1.20 -1.33 7.74
C ASN A 42 0.49 -0.01 7.46
N SER A 43 0.83 0.64 6.35
CA SER A 43 0.13 1.77 5.77
C SER A 43 -0.54 1.33 4.47
N LEU A 44 -1.79 1.74 4.25
CA LEU A 44 -2.62 1.35 3.12
C LEU A 44 -3.08 2.60 2.38
N ARG A 45 -2.94 2.56 1.05
CA ARG A 45 -3.42 3.60 0.13
C ARG A 45 -4.24 2.97 -0.98
N LEU A 46 -5.32 3.63 -1.35
CA LEU A 46 -6.16 3.28 -2.47
C LEU A 46 -5.86 4.21 -3.65
N VAL A 47 -5.79 3.61 -4.83
CA VAL A 47 -5.75 4.35 -6.09
C VAL A 47 -6.26 3.45 -7.21
N GLU A 48 -7.10 3.99 -8.10
CA GLU A 48 -7.42 3.42 -9.42
C GLU A 48 -7.44 1.89 -9.52
N GLY A 49 -8.28 1.24 -8.70
CA GLY A 49 -8.48 -0.22 -8.74
C GLY A 49 -7.37 -1.04 -8.08
N ILE A 50 -6.39 -0.43 -7.42
CA ILE A 50 -5.34 -1.10 -6.66
C ILE A 50 -5.27 -0.61 -5.20
N ILE A 51 -4.73 -1.48 -4.33
CA ILE A 51 -4.31 -1.15 -2.97
C ILE A 51 -2.79 -1.21 -2.91
N ILE A 52 -2.17 -0.17 -2.38
CA ILE A 52 -0.76 -0.13 -2.04
C ILE A 52 -0.64 -0.34 -0.53
N LYS A 53 0.08 -1.38 -0.14
CA LYS A 53 0.42 -1.71 1.24
C LYS A 53 1.91 -1.46 1.46
N GLU A 54 2.21 -0.57 2.38
CA GLU A 54 3.55 -0.23 2.85
C GLU A 54 3.78 -0.93 4.20
N ASP A 55 4.92 -1.61 4.34
CA ASP A 55 5.42 -2.10 5.63
C ASP A 55 6.41 -1.07 6.17
N ILE A 56 6.07 -0.46 7.31
CA ILE A 56 6.82 0.64 7.91
C ILE A 56 7.35 0.21 9.28
N GLY A 57 8.66 0.34 9.46
CA GLY A 57 9.33 0.25 10.76
C GLY A 57 9.67 1.63 11.29
N ILE A 58 9.50 1.87 12.58
CA ILE A 58 9.99 3.04 13.30
C ILE A 58 11.07 2.53 14.24
N GLY A 59 12.32 2.85 13.95
CA GLY A 59 13.44 2.64 14.86
C GLY A 59 13.71 3.87 15.71
N HIS A 60 14.80 3.83 16.47
CA HIS A 60 15.16 4.91 17.39
C HIS A 60 15.40 6.26 16.69
N THR A 61 16.07 6.26 15.53
CA THR A 61 16.49 7.50 14.83
C THR A 61 15.70 7.75 13.55
N HIS A 62 15.30 6.69 12.84
CA HIS A 62 14.68 6.78 11.52
C HIS A 62 13.47 5.86 11.41
N SER A 63 12.56 6.24 10.49
CA SER A 63 11.55 5.34 9.96
C SER A 63 12.08 4.66 8.70
N PHE A 64 11.70 3.41 8.51
CA PHE A 64 12.17 2.53 7.45
C PHE A 64 10.98 2.01 6.64
N LEU A 65 11.14 1.96 5.33
CA LEU A 65 10.24 1.28 4.43
C LEU A 65 10.77 -0.16 4.29
N ASN A 66 10.12 -1.14 4.90
CA ASN A 66 10.56 -2.54 4.86
C ASN A 66 10.00 -3.29 3.67
N GLY A 67 8.88 -2.80 3.10
CA GLY A 67 8.30 -3.44 1.94
C GLY A 67 7.13 -2.66 1.33
N ILE A 68 6.87 -2.97 0.06
CA ILE A 68 5.70 -2.53 -0.68
C ILE A 68 5.02 -3.78 -1.24
N LYS A 69 3.70 -3.85 -1.13
CA LYS A 69 2.86 -4.82 -1.83
C LYS A 69 1.75 -4.08 -2.55
N ILE A 70 1.47 -4.45 -3.79
CA ILE A 70 0.41 -3.87 -4.60
C ILE A 70 -0.60 -4.97 -4.90
N TYR A 71 -1.87 -4.72 -4.59
CA TYR A 71 -2.95 -5.66 -4.79
C TYR A 71 -3.96 -5.11 -5.78
N ASP A 72 -4.56 -5.98 -6.57
CA ASP A 72 -5.78 -5.69 -7.33
C ASP A 72 -6.97 -5.63 -6.37
N LEU A 73 -7.70 -4.51 -6.38
CA LEU A 73 -8.88 -4.34 -5.57
C LEU A 73 -10.04 -5.23 -6.04
N LYS A 74 -10.15 -5.47 -7.35
CA LYS A 74 -11.25 -6.24 -7.94
C LYS A 74 -11.07 -7.73 -7.67
N ASN A 75 -9.93 -8.28 -8.05
CA ASN A 75 -9.65 -9.71 -7.95
C ASN A 75 -9.04 -10.12 -6.61
N ARG A 76 -8.65 -9.17 -5.76
CA ARG A 76 -8.01 -9.40 -4.45
C ARG A 76 -6.70 -10.19 -4.55
N THR A 77 -5.99 -10.02 -5.66
CA THR A 77 -4.73 -10.72 -5.95
C THR A 77 -3.53 -9.81 -5.75
N LEU A 78 -2.39 -10.40 -5.40
CA LEU A 78 -1.11 -9.69 -5.36
C LEU A 78 -0.63 -9.44 -6.79
N ILE A 79 -0.42 -8.18 -7.16
CA ILE A 79 0.11 -7.75 -8.45
C ILE A 79 1.64 -7.70 -8.41
N ALA A 80 2.19 -7.08 -7.37
CA ALA A 80 3.62 -6.86 -7.25
C ALA A 80 4.05 -6.71 -5.80
N GLU A 81 5.29 -7.09 -5.49
CA GLU A 81 5.89 -6.84 -4.19
C GLU A 81 7.38 -6.51 -4.30
N GLN A 82 7.86 -5.77 -3.30
CA GLN A 82 9.26 -5.46 -3.13
C GLN A 82 9.58 -5.38 -1.63
N THR A 83 10.66 -6.02 -1.21
CA THR A 83 11.17 -5.97 0.17
C THR A 83 12.45 -5.16 0.24
N PHE A 84 12.68 -4.51 1.38
CA PHE A 84 13.85 -3.69 1.65
C PHE A 84 14.48 -4.09 2.98
N ARG A 85 15.77 -3.80 3.14
CA ARG A 85 16.51 -4.13 4.37
C ARG A 85 16.83 -2.90 5.24
N CYS A 86 17.07 -1.74 4.62
CA CYS A 86 17.45 -0.50 5.31
C CYS A 86 16.96 0.76 4.57
N GLU A 87 15.86 0.69 3.82
CA GLU A 87 15.38 1.85 3.05
C GLU A 87 14.77 2.88 4.00
N ILE A 88 15.28 4.11 4.01
CA ILE A 88 14.72 5.17 4.85
C ILE A 88 13.35 5.56 4.29
N TYR A 89 12.33 5.52 5.14
CA TYR A 89 10.99 5.90 4.72
C TYR A 89 10.94 7.39 4.39
N SER A 90 10.64 7.68 3.13
CA SER A 90 10.26 9.01 2.68
C SER A 90 9.25 8.92 1.55
N LYS A 91 8.40 9.95 1.43
CA LYS A 91 7.41 10.02 0.35
C LYS A 91 8.05 9.97 -1.05
N ASN A 92 9.25 10.52 -1.18
CA ASN A 92 10.01 10.51 -2.43
C ASN A 92 10.58 9.13 -2.75
N ALA A 93 11.20 8.45 -1.77
CA ALA A 93 11.68 7.08 -1.94
C ALA A 93 10.51 6.15 -2.32
N LEU A 94 9.40 6.25 -1.59
CA LEU A 94 8.17 5.49 -1.88
C LEU A 94 7.67 5.75 -3.31
N ARG A 95 7.63 7.01 -3.77
CA ARG A 95 7.25 7.35 -5.15
C ARG A 95 8.15 6.64 -6.16
N VAL A 96 9.47 6.70 -5.98
CA VAL A 96 10.44 6.09 -6.90
C VAL A 96 10.24 4.57 -6.96
N HIS A 97 10.12 3.91 -5.81
CA HIS A 97 9.92 2.47 -5.75
C HIS A 97 8.58 2.04 -6.35
N LEU A 98 7.49 2.75 -6.06
CA LEU A 98 6.17 2.44 -6.64
C LEU A 98 6.18 2.53 -8.17
N LYS A 99 6.73 3.63 -8.72
CA LYS A 99 6.82 3.80 -10.17
C LYS A 99 7.60 2.68 -10.83
N LYS A 100 8.76 2.33 -10.25
CA LYS A 100 9.60 1.25 -10.75
C LYS A 100 8.87 -0.09 -10.69
N LEU A 101 8.28 -0.41 -9.54
CA LEU A 101 7.58 -1.68 -9.32
C LEU A 101 6.40 -1.88 -10.28
N LEU A 102 5.58 -0.84 -10.48
CA LEU A 102 4.47 -0.87 -11.44
C LEU A 102 4.95 -1.01 -12.87
N LEU A 103 5.99 -0.25 -13.25
CA LEU A 103 6.55 -0.31 -14.60
C LEU A 103 7.13 -1.69 -14.91
N ASP A 104 7.91 -2.25 -13.99
CA ASP A 104 8.51 -3.57 -14.16
C ASP A 104 7.44 -4.66 -14.24
N THR A 105 6.36 -4.53 -13.49
CA THR A 105 5.22 -5.46 -13.54
C THR A 105 4.50 -5.39 -14.88
N LEU A 106 4.21 -4.19 -15.39
CA LEU A 106 3.56 -4.01 -16.69
C LEU A 106 4.43 -4.52 -17.83
N LYS A 107 5.76 -4.30 -17.79
CA LYS A 107 6.68 -4.85 -18.79
C LYS A 107 6.68 -6.38 -18.80
N LYS A 108 6.66 -7.02 -17.63
CA LYS A 108 6.57 -8.48 -17.52
C LYS A 108 5.24 -8.99 -18.09
N ALA A 109 4.13 -8.36 -17.71
CA ALA A 109 2.81 -8.72 -18.23
C ALA A 109 2.73 -8.55 -19.75
N SER A 110 3.25 -7.45 -20.30
CA SER A 110 3.23 -7.21 -21.74
C SER A 110 4.06 -8.21 -22.54
N GLN A 111 5.18 -8.67 -21.98
CA GLN A 111 6.00 -9.72 -22.59
C GLN A 111 5.28 -11.08 -22.63
N VAL A 112 4.54 -11.41 -21.56
CA VAL A 112 3.77 -12.66 -21.48
C VAL A 112 2.56 -12.64 -22.41
N GLU A 113 1.85 -11.52 -22.48
CA GLU A 113 0.62 -11.38 -23.28
C GLU A 113 0.88 -10.96 -24.74
N GLY A 114 2.12 -10.62 -25.09
CA GLY A 114 2.50 -10.21 -26.45
C GLY A 114 2.04 -8.79 -26.84
N TYR A 115 1.67 -7.95 -25.87
CA TYR A 115 1.27 -6.57 -26.12
C TYR A 115 2.47 -5.62 -26.20
N LYS A 116 2.39 -4.65 -27.12
CA LYS A 116 3.36 -3.54 -27.19
C LYS A 116 2.88 -2.38 -26.32
N LEU A 117 3.64 -2.07 -25.28
CA LEU A 117 3.35 -0.91 -24.42
C LEU A 117 3.86 0.38 -25.06
N ASP A 118 2.98 1.40 -25.10
CA ASP A 118 3.41 2.78 -25.26
C ASP A 118 4.05 3.25 -23.95
N MET A 119 5.38 3.36 -23.97
CA MET A 119 6.16 3.72 -22.78
C MET A 119 5.87 5.13 -22.27
N GLY A 120 5.62 6.09 -23.16
CA GLY A 120 5.35 7.48 -22.78
C GLY A 120 4.00 7.60 -22.06
N ARG A 121 2.97 6.99 -22.64
CA ARG A 121 1.63 6.93 -22.03
C ARG A 121 1.64 6.13 -20.73
N THR A 122 2.32 4.98 -20.70
CA THR A 122 2.41 4.12 -19.52
C THR A 122 3.03 4.86 -18.34
N LEU A 123 4.17 5.54 -18.55
CA LEU A 123 4.83 6.31 -17.51
C LEU A 123 3.95 7.46 -16.98
N SER A 124 3.21 8.14 -17.87
CA SER A 124 2.28 9.21 -17.49
C SER A 124 1.15 8.68 -16.59
N ILE A 125 0.54 7.55 -16.95
CA ILE A 125 -0.53 6.93 -16.15
C ILE A 125 0.01 6.49 -14.78
N ILE A 126 1.17 5.83 -14.74
CA ILE A 126 1.81 5.43 -13.48
C ILE A 126 2.10 6.67 -12.61
N GLU A 127 2.65 7.74 -13.18
CA GLU A 127 2.93 8.98 -12.45
C GLU A 127 1.66 9.58 -11.85
N GLN A 128 0.58 9.64 -12.63
CA GLN A 128 -0.72 10.14 -12.16
C GLN A 128 -1.28 9.27 -11.03
N ALA A 129 -1.27 7.95 -11.18
CA ALA A 129 -1.73 7.02 -10.16
C ALA A 129 -0.90 7.17 -8.86
N VAL A 130 0.42 7.13 -8.95
CA VAL A 130 1.30 7.27 -7.77
C VAL A 130 1.10 8.63 -7.10
N ASN A 131 0.97 9.71 -7.87
CA ASN A 131 0.71 11.03 -7.28
C ASN A 131 -0.67 11.12 -6.62
N LYS A 132 -1.70 10.49 -7.17
CA LYS A 132 -3.01 10.39 -6.52
C LYS A 132 -2.91 9.61 -5.21
N ALA A 133 -2.29 8.43 -5.22
CA ALA A 133 -2.10 7.63 -4.01
C ALA A 133 -1.41 8.41 -2.88
N LEU A 134 -0.38 9.19 -3.21
CA LEU A 134 0.46 9.88 -2.24
C LEU A 134 -0.12 11.23 -1.78
N ASN A 135 -0.89 11.93 -2.61
CA ASN A 135 -1.32 13.31 -2.34
C ASN A 135 -2.83 13.49 -2.19
N GLN A 136 -3.65 12.61 -2.77
CA GLN A 136 -5.09 12.70 -2.60
C GLN A 136 -5.49 12.25 -1.20
N ASP A 137 -6.51 12.89 -0.64
CA ASP A 137 -7.07 12.56 0.66
C ASP A 137 -7.58 11.12 0.70
N GLN A 138 -6.81 10.25 1.36
CA GLN A 138 -7.11 8.83 1.42
C GLN A 138 -8.36 8.56 2.27
N SER A 139 -8.68 9.39 3.26
CA SER A 139 -9.88 9.19 4.09
C SER A 139 -11.16 9.20 3.25
N LYS A 140 -11.25 10.12 2.28
CA LYS A 140 -12.38 10.24 1.35
C LYS A 140 -12.45 9.05 0.38
N LEU A 141 -11.30 8.58 -0.10
CA LEU A 141 -11.22 7.45 -1.02
C LEU A 141 -11.68 6.14 -0.36
N PHE A 142 -11.19 5.86 0.85
CA PHE A 142 -11.64 4.71 1.64
C PHE A 142 -13.12 4.82 1.98
N THR A 143 -13.62 5.99 2.38
CA THR A 143 -15.05 6.19 2.67
C THR A 143 -15.92 5.95 1.44
N LYS A 144 -15.51 6.46 0.27
CA LYS A 144 -16.22 6.23 -1.00
C LYS A 144 -16.24 4.76 -1.37
N GLN A 145 -15.13 4.06 -1.17
CA GLN A 145 -15.03 2.63 -1.46
C GLN A 145 -15.92 1.80 -0.52
N LEU A 146 -15.96 2.14 0.77
CA LEU A 146 -16.81 1.46 1.76
C LEU A 146 -18.31 1.69 1.49
N LYS A 147 -18.70 2.87 1.00
CA LYS A 147 -20.10 3.19 0.64
C LYS A 147 -20.55 2.60 -0.70
N GLY A 148 -19.61 2.10 -1.50
CA GLY A 148 -19.89 1.47 -2.79
C GLY A 148 -20.18 -0.03 -2.70
N TYR A 149 -20.12 -0.60 -1.50
CA TYR A 149 -20.61 -1.93 -1.13
C TYR A 149 -21.89 -1.79 -0.31
#